data_AF-A0A399J9H9-F1
#
_entry.id   AF-A0A399J9H9-F1
#
_cell.length_a   1.000
_cell.length_b   1.000
_cell.length_c   1.000
_cell.angle_alpha   90.00
_cell.angle_beta   90.00
_cell.angle_gamma   90.00
#
_symmetry.space_group_name_H-M   'P 1'
#
loop_
_entity.id
_entity.type
_entity.pdbx_description
1 polymer ?
#
loop_
_entity_poly.entity_id
_entity_poly.type
_entity_poly.pdbx_seq_one_letter_code
_entity_poly.pdbx_strand_id
1 'polypeptide(L)'
;MALRLRFLRPAVWRGAALVLALPVSTLAAPPALAADAQLDPASKVRVAASPSQPKVSRTTPFGTASRATILGQGTQLWIEGTGGRVTLERKSGARWVTAASLGVTLQNGRRYATVRVPAAVADSLAGRTVEFRIKAAATPTTSAWTSGAQRLTLPKRTTKVVSSTLANLSGSIVSAVKTKRVSASFMNAEGRTAALQRKVNGSWRTVASAKVRGAIATVKMPVPASARAVSSYRWAVSATAAASAANSGTAKIVTENPRKYTGYKGVLHRQIKAYCPNTVIQIHSRTGGYAGLAYIGTDQIAIVSGLSGNFRKLAALHECAHLRQYAVATKRGASWEQLKARLNKIYGTSGNLGMEMNATCTAKAMGASLIKGAGYTTNCSGARGRAGAAIKAGRTP
;
A
#
# COMPACT_ATOMS: atom_id res chain seq x y z
N MET A 1 -14.46 -14.92 -5.27
CA MET A 1 -15.71 -15.65 -5.57
C MET A 1 -15.31 -17.08 -5.85
N ALA A 2 -15.90 -18.05 -5.15
CA ALA A 2 -15.35 -19.39 -5.04
C ALA A 2 -16.46 -20.41 -5.31
N LEU A 3 -16.31 -21.23 -6.34
CA LEU A 3 -17.28 -22.25 -6.74
C LEU A 3 -17.40 -23.37 -5.70
N ARG A 4 -18.34 -23.26 -4.76
CA ARG A 4 -18.58 -24.23 -3.68
C ARG A 4 -19.37 -25.45 -4.19
N LEU A 5 -18.89 -26.65 -3.85
CA LEU A 5 -19.58 -27.91 -4.11
C LEU A 5 -20.43 -28.32 -2.89
N ARG A 6 -21.69 -28.72 -3.13
CA ARG A 6 -22.44 -29.62 -2.23
C ARG A 6 -22.36 -31.02 -2.84
N PHE A 7 -21.61 -31.93 -2.22
CA PHE A 7 -21.67 -33.34 -2.58
C PHE A 7 -22.73 -34.05 -1.73
N LEU A 8 -23.67 -34.73 -2.40
CA LEU A 8 -24.45 -35.80 -1.82
C LEU A 8 -23.49 -36.96 -1.51
N ARG A 9 -23.48 -37.42 -0.26
CA ARG A 9 -22.77 -38.64 0.16
C ARG A 9 -23.37 -39.86 -0.55
N PRO A 10 -22.58 -40.90 -0.86
CA PRO A 10 -23.15 -42.17 -1.30
C PRO A 10 -23.90 -42.82 -0.12
N ALA A 11 -25.08 -43.38 -0.43
CA ALA A 11 -25.96 -44.04 0.51
C ALA A 11 -25.35 -45.35 1.03
N VAL A 12 -25.38 -45.52 2.35
CA VAL A 12 -25.26 -46.83 3.02
C VAL A 12 -26.35 -46.86 4.11
N TRP A 13 -27.28 -47.80 3.98
CA TRP A 13 -28.24 -48.30 5.00
C TRP A 13 -27.49 -48.79 6.26
N ARG A 14 -27.96 -48.87 7.50
CA ARG A 14 -29.25 -48.85 8.22
C ARG A 14 -28.91 -48.50 9.69
N GLY A 15 -29.83 -47.89 10.43
CA GLY A 15 -29.69 -47.76 11.89
C GLY A 15 -30.64 -46.72 12.46
N ALA A 16 -31.74 -47.18 13.04
CA ALA A 16 -32.77 -46.37 13.67
C ALA A 16 -32.23 -45.63 14.91
N ALA A 17 -32.63 -44.36 15.08
CA ALA A 17 -32.84 -43.76 16.40
C ALA A 17 -33.58 -42.42 16.27
N LEU A 18 -34.78 -42.41 16.86
CA LEU A 18 -35.33 -41.41 17.76
C LEU A 18 -35.45 -39.94 17.31
N VAL A 19 -36.72 -39.53 17.23
CA VAL A 19 -37.22 -38.16 17.20
C VAL A 19 -36.84 -37.41 18.49
N LEU A 20 -36.23 -36.24 18.34
CA LEU A 20 -36.29 -35.15 19.32
C LEU A 20 -36.31 -33.81 18.56
N ALA A 21 -37.49 -33.18 18.58
CA ALA A 21 -37.65 -31.77 18.25
C ALA A 21 -37.10 -30.92 19.42
N LEU A 22 -36.58 -29.72 19.10
CA LEU A 22 -36.47 -28.47 19.90
C LEU A 22 -35.37 -27.56 19.28
N PRO A 23 -35.29 -26.25 19.59
CA PRO A 23 -36.01 -25.17 18.94
C PRO A 23 -35.08 -24.24 18.11
N VAL A 24 -35.70 -23.38 17.30
CA VAL A 24 -35.05 -22.29 16.57
C VAL A 24 -34.56 -21.23 17.57
N SER A 25 -33.25 -21.11 17.74
CA SER A 25 -32.64 -19.97 18.43
C SER A 25 -32.58 -18.77 17.48
N THR A 26 -33.33 -17.74 17.81
CA THR A 26 -33.23 -16.39 17.27
C THR A 26 -31.85 -15.81 17.61
N LEU A 27 -31.07 -15.46 16.59
CA LEU A 27 -29.84 -14.68 16.77
C LEU A 27 -30.22 -13.22 17.00
N ALA A 28 -30.05 -12.78 18.24
CA ALA A 28 -30.16 -11.39 18.68
C ALA A 28 -29.21 -10.47 17.91
N ALA A 29 -29.69 -9.27 17.62
CA ALA A 29 -28.88 -8.17 17.11
C ALA A 29 -27.78 -7.77 18.11
N PRO A 30 -26.59 -7.35 17.66
CA PRO A 30 -25.57 -6.85 18.57
C PRO A 30 -25.98 -5.50 19.18
N PRO A 31 -25.69 -5.26 20.48
CA PRO A 31 -26.09 -4.04 21.16
C PRO A 31 -25.31 -2.82 20.64
N ALA A 32 -26.04 -1.71 20.54
CA ALA A 32 -25.49 -0.38 20.34
C ALA A 32 -24.63 0.01 21.56
N LEU A 33 -23.36 0.35 21.30
CA LEU A 33 -22.51 0.99 22.28
C LEU A 33 -22.95 2.45 22.45
N ALA A 34 -23.70 2.70 23.52
CA ALA A 34 -23.84 4.03 24.11
C ALA A 34 -22.48 4.41 24.75
N ALA A 35 -21.98 5.59 24.39
CA ALA A 35 -20.80 6.18 24.98
C ALA A 35 -21.16 7.58 25.47
N ASP A 36 -21.77 7.65 26.65
CA ASP A 36 -21.71 8.83 27.52
C ASP A 36 -20.89 8.44 28.74
N ALA A 37 -19.62 8.83 28.73
CA ALA A 37 -18.75 8.80 29.90
C ALA A 37 -18.40 10.26 30.23
N GLN A 38 -19.12 10.77 31.21
CA GLN A 38 -18.96 12.06 31.86
C GLN A 38 -17.58 12.07 32.58
N LEU A 39 -16.68 12.96 32.18
CA LEU A 39 -15.35 13.10 32.77
C LEU A 39 -15.41 13.98 34.03
N ASP A 40 -14.95 13.40 35.13
CA ASP A 40 -14.64 14.01 36.42
C ASP A 40 -13.52 15.09 36.28
N PRO A 41 -13.72 16.34 36.76
CA PRO A 41 -12.73 17.42 36.64
C PRO A 41 -11.54 17.34 37.61
N ALA A 42 -11.36 16.26 38.37
CA ALA A 42 -10.25 16.12 39.33
C ALA A 42 -9.32 14.92 39.06
N SER A 43 -8.67 14.87 37.89
CA SER A 43 -7.61 13.88 37.63
C SER A 43 -6.30 14.53 37.17
N LYS A 44 -5.31 14.50 38.07
CA LYS A 44 -3.91 14.87 37.80
C LYS A 44 -3.32 13.91 36.77
N VAL A 45 -3.21 14.36 35.52
CA VAL A 45 -2.49 13.62 34.48
C VAL A 45 -0.99 13.66 34.76
N ARG A 46 -0.43 12.54 35.20
CA ARG A 46 1.01 12.26 35.05
C ARG A 46 1.29 12.04 33.56
N VAL A 47 1.94 13.01 32.94
CA VAL A 47 2.54 12.82 31.61
C VAL A 47 3.73 11.88 31.76
N ALA A 48 3.60 10.69 31.18
CA ALA A 48 4.68 9.72 31.07
C ALA A 48 5.87 10.34 30.30
N ALA A 49 7.07 10.17 30.87
CA ALA A 49 8.32 10.65 30.30
C ALA A 49 8.56 10.04 28.90
N SER A 50 8.76 10.90 27.91
CA SER A 50 9.27 10.53 26.59
C SER A 50 10.74 10.08 26.72
N PRO A 51 11.14 8.90 26.21
CA PRO A 51 12.52 8.44 26.25
C PRO A 51 13.32 9.13 25.16
N SER A 52 13.74 10.39 25.36
CA SER A 52 14.84 11.04 24.60
C SER A 52 15.17 12.48 25.05
N GLN A 53 15.24 12.75 26.36
CA GLN A 53 15.93 13.97 26.83
C GLN A 53 17.42 13.70 27.08
N PRO A 54 18.36 14.22 26.26
CA PRO A 54 19.77 14.24 26.64
C PRO A 54 20.04 15.33 27.71
N LYS A 55 20.79 14.93 28.74
CA LYS A 55 21.27 15.72 29.90
C LYS A 55 22.37 16.75 29.56
N VAL A 56 22.30 17.49 28.45
CA VAL A 56 23.30 18.56 28.18
C VAL A 56 22.63 19.85 27.74
N SER A 57 22.16 20.62 28.72
CA SER A 57 21.93 22.06 28.57
C SER A 57 23.17 22.79 29.12
N ARG A 58 23.97 23.41 28.25
CA ARG A 58 25.01 24.33 28.71
C ARG A 58 24.45 25.74 28.65
N THR A 59 24.03 26.24 29.81
CA THR A 59 23.59 27.63 29.97
C THR A 59 24.82 28.48 30.23
N THR A 60 25.19 29.34 29.27
CA THR A 60 26.19 30.39 29.51
C THR A 60 25.45 31.66 29.96
N PRO A 61 25.73 32.20 31.15
CA PRO A 61 25.21 33.51 31.56
C PRO A 61 25.82 34.62 30.69
N PHE A 62 25.03 35.62 30.29
CA PHE A 62 25.49 36.75 29.47
C PHE A 62 24.94 38.09 30.00
N GLY A 63 25.74 38.80 30.81
CA GLY A 63 25.36 40.10 31.35
C GLY A 63 24.05 40.08 32.16
N THR A 64 23.60 41.25 32.61
CA THR A 64 22.46 41.38 33.53
C THR A 64 21.08 41.15 32.89
N ALA A 65 20.96 40.94 31.57
CA ALA A 65 19.65 41.01 30.88
C ALA A 65 19.35 39.96 29.79
N SER A 66 20.22 38.98 29.49
CA SER A 66 19.92 38.00 28.43
C SER A 66 20.56 36.63 28.65
N ARG A 67 19.88 35.56 28.23
CA ARG A 67 20.37 34.18 28.26
C ARG A 67 20.17 33.54 26.89
N ALA A 68 21.19 32.86 26.37
CA ALA A 68 21.06 32.05 25.16
C ALA A 68 21.40 30.60 25.51
N THR A 69 20.45 29.70 25.26
CA THR A 69 20.56 28.27 25.52
C THR A 69 20.41 27.52 24.21
N ILE A 70 21.40 26.74 23.83
CA ILE A 70 21.27 25.83 22.67
C ILE A 70 20.72 24.51 23.19
N LEU A 71 19.51 24.14 22.77
CA LEU A 71 18.95 22.83 23.10
C LEU A 71 19.36 21.84 22.02
N GLY A 72 20.11 20.80 22.42
CA GLY A 72 20.78 19.84 21.53
C GLY A 72 19.89 18.92 20.69
N GLN A 73 18.58 19.17 20.58
CA GLN A 73 17.76 18.45 19.61
C GLN A 73 17.62 19.27 18.32
N GLY A 74 18.39 18.86 17.31
CA GLY A 74 18.10 19.11 15.89
C GLY A 74 17.69 20.54 15.55
N THR A 75 18.68 21.38 15.23
CA THR A 75 18.53 22.71 14.62
C THR A 75 17.91 23.83 15.46
N GLN A 76 17.48 23.61 16.70
CA GLN A 76 16.85 24.65 17.54
C GLN A 76 17.80 25.30 18.54
N LEU A 77 17.68 26.62 18.66
CA LEU A 77 18.47 27.52 19.49
C LEU A 77 17.48 28.42 20.26
N TRP A 78 17.63 28.52 21.57
CA TRP A 78 16.75 29.32 22.43
C TRP A 78 17.46 30.58 22.90
N ILE A 79 16.78 31.74 22.80
CA ILE A 79 17.32 33.04 23.18
C ILE A 79 16.26 33.77 24.00
N GLU A 80 16.65 34.29 25.16
CA GLU A 80 15.88 35.19 26.03
C GLU A 80 16.56 36.57 25.98
N GLY A 81 15.88 37.60 25.46
CA GLY A 81 16.50 38.93 25.30
C GLY A 81 15.60 40.08 24.82
N THR A 82 16.10 41.31 25.00
CA THR A 82 15.36 42.58 24.92
C THR A 82 15.28 43.18 23.51
N GLY A 83 14.45 42.60 22.63
CA GLY A 83 14.03 43.24 21.36
C GLY A 83 15.11 43.40 20.28
N GLY A 84 14.67 43.54 19.02
CA GLY A 84 15.56 43.71 17.85
C GLY A 84 15.60 42.49 16.92
N ARG A 85 16.21 42.66 15.74
CA ARG A 85 16.40 41.60 14.75
C ARG A 85 17.61 40.76 15.16
N VAL A 86 17.40 39.45 15.30
CA VAL A 86 18.47 38.50 15.62
C VAL A 86 18.87 37.75 14.35
N THR A 87 20.16 37.53 14.18
CA THR A 87 20.70 36.75 13.07
C THR A 87 21.41 35.51 13.59
N LEU A 88 21.18 34.39 12.92
CA LEU A 88 22.00 33.19 13.06
C LEU A 88 23.14 33.31 12.06
N GLU A 89 24.37 33.28 12.54
CA GLU A 89 25.56 33.23 11.69
C GLU A 89 26.18 31.84 11.75
N ARG A 90 26.67 31.35 10.60
CA ARG A 90 27.48 30.13 10.51
C ARG A 90 28.91 30.50 10.15
N LYS A 91 29.88 29.73 10.63
CA LYS A 91 31.28 29.86 10.24
C LYS A 91 31.51 29.18 8.88
N SER A 92 32.12 29.90 7.96
CA SER A 92 32.48 29.44 6.61
C SER A 92 33.93 29.87 6.33
N GLY A 93 34.87 28.95 6.53
CA GLY A 93 36.29 29.28 6.56
C GLY A 93 36.63 30.20 7.73
N ALA A 94 37.31 31.31 7.46
CA ALA A 94 37.65 32.33 8.46
C ALA A 94 36.51 33.35 8.71
N ARG A 95 35.42 33.31 7.93
CA ARG A 95 34.35 34.31 7.97
C ARG A 95 33.07 33.76 8.58
N TRP A 96 32.28 34.66 9.17
CA TRP A 96 30.92 34.37 9.61
C TRP A 96 29.93 34.87 8.55
N VAL A 97 28.97 34.03 8.18
CA VAL A 97 27.94 34.37 7.17
C VAL A 97 26.55 34.16 7.75
N THR A 98 25.62 35.06 7.44
CA THR A 98 24.23 34.95 7.89
C THR A 98 23.57 33.71 7.29
N ALA A 99 23.11 32.81 8.17
CA ALA A 99 22.34 31.63 7.82
C ALA A 99 20.83 31.89 7.89
N ALA A 100 20.39 32.74 8.82
CA ALA A 100 18.99 33.13 8.97
C ALA A 100 18.86 34.50 9.68
N SER A 101 17.76 35.19 9.41
CA SER A 101 17.32 36.38 10.16
C SER A 101 15.96 36.09 10.78
N LEU A 102 15.78 36.41 12.05
CA LEU A 102 14.58 36.04 12.80
C LEU A 102 14.02 37.22 13.58
N GLY A 103 12.68 37.30 13.60
CA GLY A 103 11.96 38.15 14.53
C GLY A 103 11.91 37.51 15.91
N VAL A 104 12.02 38.33 16.95
CA VAL A 104 11.83 37.91 18.34
C VAL A 104 10.34 38.00 18.68
N THR A 105 9.76 36.95 19.23
CA THR A 105 8.35 36.91 19.64
C THR A 105 8.23 37.01 21.16
N LEU A 106 7.17 37.68 21.63
CA LEU A 106 6.80 37.70 23.05
C LEU A 106 6.06 36.40 23.39
N GLN A 107 6.50 35.70 24.44
CA GLN A 107 5.80 34.55 25.00
C GLN A 107 5.81 34.67 26.53
N ASN A 108 4.63 34.69 27.17
CA ASN A 108 4.49 34.78 28.63
C ASN A 108 5.24 35.98 29.27
N GLY A 109 5.15 37.16 28.66
CA GLY A 109 5.81 38.39 29.16
C GLY A 109 7.34 38.41 29.01
N ARG A 110 7.94 37.34 28.50
CA ARG A 110 9.37 37.24 28.18
C ARG A 110 9.55 37.17 26.66
N ARG A 111 10.62 37.80 26.17
CA ARG A 111 10.94 37.85 24.74
C ARG A 111 11.83 36.67 24.40
N TYR A 112 11.32 35.78 23.54
CA TYR A 112 12.04 34.60 23.09
C TYR A 112 12.23 34.58 21.59
N ALA A 113 13.36 34.04 21.15
CA ALA A 113 13.55 33.62 19.78
C ALA A 113 13.94 32.14 19.75
N THR A 114 13.12 31.34 19.07
CA THR A 114 13.48 29.98 18.67
C THR A 114 14.11 30.06 17.30
N VAL A 115 15.43 29.93 17.26
CA VAL A 115 16.20 29.96 16.02
C VAL A 115 16.30 28.55 15.47
N ARG A 116 15.70 28.30 14.30
CA ARG A 116 15.88 27.06 13.53
C ARG A 116 16.89 27.27 12.43
N VAL A 117 17.88 26.39 12.31
CA VAL A 117 18.75 26.36 11.11
C VAL A 117 17.83 26.12 9.90
N PRO A 118 17.81 27.02 8.89
CA PRO A 118 16.93 26.85 7.75
C PRO A 118 17.21 25.53 7.03
N ALA A 119 16.16 24.88 6.53
CA ALA A 119 16.28 23.56 5.90
C ALA A 119 17.34 23.54 4.78
N ALA A 120 17.39 24.58 3.94
CA ALA A 120 18.40 24.70 2.88
C ALA A 120 19.84 24.73 3.42
N VAL A 121 20.08 25.44 4.52
CA VAL A 121 21.40 25.48 5.19
C VAL A 121 21.71 24.13 5.82
N ALA A 122 20.75 23.55 6.54
CA ALA A 122 20.87 22.24 7.17
C ALA A 122 21.20 21.15 6.14
N ASP A 123 20.56 21.19 4.97
CA ASP A 123 20.78 20.25 3.88
C ASP A 123 22.17 20.38 3.26
N SER A 124 22.63 21.62 3.03
CA SER A 124 23.97 21.88 2.47
C SER A 124 25.11 21.45 3.41
N LEU A 125 24.81 21.29 4.71
CA LEU A 125 25.78 21.00 5.76
C LEU A 125 25.51 19.66 6.46
N ALA A 126 24.59 18.83 5.98
CA ALA A 126 24.18 17.66 6.72
C ALA A 126 25.32 16.64 6.86
N GLY A 127 25.41 16.03 8.04
CA GLY A 127 26.52 15.17 8.45
C GLY A 127 27.81 15.90 8.79
N ARG A 128 27.83 17.24 8.76
CA ARG A 128 29.01 18.05 9.12
C ARG A 128 28.82 18.69 10.50
N THR A 129 29.93 18.85 11.21
CA THR A 129 30.01 19.71 12.39
C THR A 129 30.38 21.12 11.94
N VAL A 130 29.56 22.10 12.30
CA VAL A 130 29.74 23.51 11.92
C VAL A 130 29.57 24.40 13.14
N GLU A 131 30.37 25.47 13.21
CA GLU A 131 30.23 26.48 14.25
C GLU A 131 29.13 27.48 13.88
N PHE A 132 28.20 27.68 14.81
CA PHE A 132 27.15 28.70 14.74
C PHE A 132 27.32 29.70 15.86
N ARG A 133 26.88 30.93 15.63
CA ARG A 133 26.73 31.94 16.67
C ARG A 133 25.50 32.79 16.38
N ILE A 134 25.01 33.46 17.39
CA ILE A 134 23.90 34.39 17.31
C ILE A 134 24.46 35.81 17.39
N LYS A 135 23.95 36.70 16.54
CA LYS A 135 24.28 38.13 16.58
C LYS A 135 23.00 38.94 16.60
N ALA A 136 22.89 39.86 17.55
CA ALA A 136 21.82 40.84 17.62
C ALA A 136 22.35 42.23 17.28
N ALA A 137 21.60 42.96 16.45
CA ALA A 137 21.88 44.35 16.18
C ALA A 137 21.55 45.22 17.40
N ALA A 138 22.23 46.36 17.54
CA ALA A 138 21.86 47.37 18.52
C ALA A 138 20.45 47.90 18.25
N THR A 139 19.76 48.30 19.30
CA THR A 139 18.50 49.04 19.24
C THR A 139 18.65 50.35 20.03
N PRO A 140 17.68 51.29 20.00
CA PRO A 140 17.77 52.51 20.79
C PRO A 140 17.95 52.28 22.30
N THR A 141 17.56 51.11 22.81
CA THR A 141 17.61 50.78 24.24
C THR A 141 18.60 49.67 24.57
N THR A 142 19.30 49.08 23.58
CA THR A 142 20.20 47.94 23.79
C THR A 142 21.43 47.98 22.89
N SER A 143 22.60 47.64 23.44
CA SER A 143 23.83 47.50 22.65
C SER A 143 23.82 46.24 21.77
N ALA A 144 24.53 46.29 20.64
CA ALA A 144 24.76 45.12 19.81
C ALA A 144 25.53 44.04 20.58
N TRP A 145 25.25 42.77 20.32
CA TRP A 145 25.94 41.68 20.98
C TRP A 145 26.06 40.45 20.08
N THR A 146 27.05 39.60 20.37
CA THR A 146 27.31 38.34 19.67
C THR A 146 27.56 37.24 20.68
N SER A 147 26.94 36.07 20.50
CA SER A 147 27.16 34.91 21.36
C SER A 147 28.53 34.27 21.09
N GLY A 148 29.00 33.45 22.04
CA GLY A 148 30.08 32.50 21.77
C GLY A 148 29.75 31.56 20.60
N ALA A 149 30.79 31.07 19.93
CA ALA A 149 30.66 30.07 18.87
C ALA A 149 30.32 28.69 19.43
N GLN A 150 29.44 27.97 18.74
CA GLN A 150 28.88 26.71 19.21
C GLN A 150 28.93 25.69 18.09
N ARG A 151 29.57 24.55 18.35
CA ARG A 151 29.71 23.46 17.37
C ARG A 151 28.45 22.62 17.34
N LEU A 152 27.78 22.59 16.20
CA LEU A 152 26.60 21.79 15.97
C LEU A 152 26.87 20.79 14.86
N THR A 153 26.70 19.50 15.15
CA THR A 153 26.65 18.45 14.12
C THR A 153 25.23 18.39 13.58
N LEU A 154 25.07 18.74 12.31
CA LEU A 154 23.77 18.72 11.66
C LEU A 154 23.46 17.29 11.20
N PRO A 155 22.38 16.64 11.67
CA PRO A 155 22.09 15.27 11.29
C PRO A 155 21.72 15.19 9.80
N LYS A 156 22.17 14.12 9.14
CA LYS A 156 21.62 13.77 7.82
C LYS A 156 20.14 13.43 7.98
N ARG A 157 19.30 13.90 7.06
CA ARG A 157 17.89 13.49 7.07
C ARG A 157 17.77 12.00 6.78
N THR A 158 17.08 11.28 7.65
CA THR A 158 16.79 9.87 7.42
C THR A 158 15.79 9.75 6.29
N THR A 159 16.18 9.05 5.24
CA THR A 159 15.30 8.71 4.13
C THR A 159 14.67 7.35 4.40
N LYS A 160 13.36 7.21 4.16
CA LYS A 160 12.65 5.95 4.33
C LYS A 160 11.72 5.70 3.16
N VAL A 161 11.53 4.43 2.81
CA VAL A 161 10.42 4.01 1.94
C VAL A 161 9.25 3.67 2.85
N VAL A 162 8.16 4.42 2.75
CA VAL A 162 7.00 4.33 3.65
C VAL A 162 6.04 3.23 3.18
N SER A 163 5.81 3.16 1.87
CA SER A 163 4.94 2.15 1.27
C SER A 163 5.36 1.84 -0.17
N SER A 164 4.97 0.68 -0.67
CA SER A 164 5.26 0.28 -2.05
C SER A 164 4.17 -0.62 -2.61
N THR A 165 3.82 -0.40 -3.88
CA THR A 165 2.93 -1.31 -4.61
C THR A 165 3.57 -2.66 -4.91
N LEU A 166 4.88 -2.83 -4.71
CA LEU A 166 5.55 -4.12 -4.89
C LEU A 166 5.01 -5.17 -3.91
N ALA A 167 4.64 -4.78 -2.70
CA ALA A 167 4.02 -5.67 -1.72
C ALA A 167 2.67 -6.20 -2.24
N ASN A 168 1.90 -5.37 -2.95
CA ASN A 168 0.63 -5.79 -3.55
C ASN A 168 0.82 -6.65 -4.82
N LEU A 169 2.05 -6.74 -5.32
CA LEU A 169 2.43 -7.58 -6.46
C LEU A 169 3.10 -8.88 -6.02
N SER A 170 3.19 -9.18 -4.73
CA SER A 170 3.64 -10.50 -4.26
C SER A 170 2.62 -11.55 -4.71
N GLY A 171 2.87 -12.12 -5.90
CA GLY A 171 1.95 -12.96 -6.66
C GLY A 171 2.42 -13.10 -8.11
N SER A 172 1.60 -13.71 -8.97
CA SER A 172 1.95 -13.94 -10.38
C SER A 172 1.46 -12.81 -11.31
N ILE A 173 2.36 -12.07 -11.93
CA ILE A 173 2.05 -11.10 -12.98
C ILE A 173 2.05 -11.79 -14.35
N VAL A 174 1.08 -11.45 -15.20
CA VAL A 174 1.05 -11.92 -16.58
C VAL A 174 2.21 -11.30 -17.38
N SER A 175 3.05 -12.12 -17.99
CA SER A 175 4.13 -11.68 -18.87
C SER A 175 3.67 -11.13 -20.21
N ALA A 176 2.38 -11.27 -20.55
CA ALA A 176 1.80 -10.69 -21.75
C ALA A 176 1.78 -9.14 -21.68
N VAL A 177 1.82 -8.59 -20.46
CA VAL A 177 1.99 -7.16 -20.24
C VAL A 177 3.48 -6.86 -20.28
N LYS A 178 3.96 -6.15 -21.31
CA LYS A 178 5.40 -5.80 -21.45
C LYS A 178 5.93 -5.00 -20.27
N THR A 179 5.08 -4.15 -19.68
CA THR A 179 5.45 -3.29 -18.55
C THR A 179 4.30 -3.17 -17.54
N LYS A 180 4.60 -3.23 -16.23
CA LYS A 180 3.64 -2.95 -15.17
C LYS A 180 3.99 -1.63 -14.48
N ARG A 181 3.02 -0.76 -14.28
CA ARG A 181 3.22 0.45 -13.47
C ARG A 181 3.34 0.08 -12.00
N VAL A 182 4.39 0.54 -11.34
CA VAL A 182 4.63 0.35 -9.91
C VAL A 182 5.05 1.66 -9.28
N SER A 183 4.72 1.85 -8.01
CA SER A 183 5.05 3.06 -7.28
C SER A 183 5.52 2.76 -5.85
N ALA A 184 6.17 3.76 -5.25
CA ALA A 184 6.52 3.77 -3.85
C ALA A 184 6.41 5.19 -3.29
N SER A 185 6.09 5.28 -2.00
CA SER A 185 6.07 6.51 -1.22
C SER A 185 7.34 6.60 -0.37
N PHE A 186 7.93 7.79 -0.32
CA PHE A 186 9.21 8.06 0.31
C PHE A 186 9.12 9.26 1.25
N MET A 187 9.82 9.17 2.37
CA MET A 187 10.05 10.28 3.29
C MET A 187 11.42 10.90 3.00
N ASN A 188 11.49 12.24 2.96
CA ASN A 188 12.72 13.01 2.73
C ASN A 188 13.47 12.65 1.43
N ALA A 189 12.73 12.30 0.37
CA ALA A 189 13.30 11.92 -0.92
C ALA A 189 12.91 12.82 -2.10
N GLU A 190 12.20 13.93 -1.86
CA GLU A 190 11.69 14.79 -2.94
C GLU A 190 12.81 15.28 -3.88
N GLY A 191 12.54 15.26 -5.19
CA GLY A 191 13.52 15.63 -6.23
C GLY A 191 14.69 14.65 -6.43
N ARG A 192 14.81 13.61 -5.59
CA ARG A 192 15.82 12.55 -5.75
C ARG A 192 15.34 11.49 -6.72
N THR A 193 16.29 10.73 -7.27
CA THR A 193 15.97 9.63 -8.17
C THR A 193 15.75 8.36 -7.36
N ALA A 194 14.55 7.80 -7.44
CA ALA A 194 14.23 6.46 -6.95
C ALA A 194 14.44 5.44 -8.07
N ALA A 195 15.15 4.36 -7.75
CA ALA A 195 15.42 3.24 -8.65
C ALA A 195 14.61 2.02 -8.21
N LEU A 196 13.87 1.45 -9.15
CA LEU A 196 13.38 0.08 -9.02
C LEU A 196 14.52 -0.86 -9.40
N GLN A 197 14.88 -1.74 -8.48
CA GLN A 197 15.96 -2.69 -8.65
C GLN A 197 15.43 -4.12 -8.69
N ARG A 198 16.05 -4.97 -9.51
CA ARG A 198 15.83 -6.42 -9.58
C ARG A 198 17.09 -7.15 -9.16
N LYS A 199 16.96 -8.22 -8.37
CA LYS A 199 18.09 -9.09 -8.01
C LYS A 199 18.43 -10.01 -9.18
N VAL A 200 19.67 -9.96 -9.67
CA VAL A 200 20.22 -10.75 -10.78
C VAL A 200 21.57 -11.29 -10.33
N ASN A 201 21.73 -12.61 -10.32
CA ASN A 201 22.97 -13.30 -9.91
C ASN A 201 23.52 -12.79 -8.56
N GLY A 202 22.65 -12.68 -7.56
CA GLY A 202 23.02 -12.18 -6.22
C GLY A 202 23.07 -10.65 -6.08
N SER A 203 23.29 -9.91 -7.17
CA SER A 203 23.45 -8.45 -7.16
C SER A 203 22.15 -7.71 -7.52
N TRP A 204 21.99 -6.49 -7.00
CA TRP A 204 20.86 -5.62 -7.35
C TRP A 204 21.17 -4.79 -8.59
N ARG A 205 20.32 -4.88 -9.61
CA ARG A 205 20.43 -4.12 -10.88
C ARG A 205 19.24 -3.20 -11.03
N THR A 206 19.46 -1.93 -11.36
CA THR A 206 18.37 -0.99 -11.67
C THR A 206 17.68 -1.43 -12.96
N VAL A 207 16.35 -1.55 -12.92
CA VAL A 207 15.52 -1.90 -14.09
C VAL A 207 14.63 -0.75 -14.55
N ALA A 208 14.40 0.23 -13.68
CA ALA A 208 13.74 1.49 -14.01
C ALA A 208 14.04 2.53 -12.94
N SER A 209 13.91 3.82 -13.26
CA SER A 209 14.09 4.91 -12.32
C SER A 209 13.15 6.07 -12.60
N ALA A 210 12.79 6.83 -11.58
CA ALA A 210 12.03 8.06 -11.70
C ALA A 210 12.44 9.06 -10.61
N LYS A 211 12.22 10.35 -10.87
CA LYS A 211 12.27 11.38 -9.84
C LYS A 211 11.09 11.22 -8.88
N VAL A 212 11.35 11.34 -7.58
CA VAL A 212 10.32 11.49 -6.56
C VAL A 212 9.69 12.87 -6.75
N ARG A 213 8.35 12.91 -6.84
CA ARG A 213 7.53 14.13 -6.90
C ARG A 213 6.53 14.12 -5.74
N GLY A 214 6.48 15.20 -4.97
CA GLY A 214 5.91 15.24 -3.62
C GLY A 214 6.55 14.22 -2.67
N ALA A 215 6.00 13.01 -2.66
CA ALA A 215 6.50 11.88 -1.88
C ALA A 215 6.54 10.58 -2.70
N ILE A 216 6.16 10.61 -3.99
CA ILE A 216 5.89 9.41 -4.76
C ILE A 216 6.84 9.32 -5.95
N ALA A 217 7.40 8.13 -6.18
CA ALA A 217 7.99 7.78 -7.46
C ALA A 217 7.16 6.68 -8.13
N THR A 218 6.94 6.81 -9.43
CA THR A 218 6.23 5.84 -10.25
C THR A 218 7.07 5.47 -11.46
N VAL A 219 7.24 4.18 -11.73
CA VAL A 219 7.98 3.68 -12.90
C VAL A 219 7.19 2.63 -13.66
N LYS A 220 7.59 2.40 -14.91
CA LYS A 220 7.18 1.23 -15.70
C LYS A 220 8.18 0.10 -15.45
N MET A 221 7.79 -0.89 -14.65
CA MET A 221 8.58 -2.11 -14.42
C MET A 221 8.53 -3.00 -15.66
N PRO A 222 9.68 -3.36 -16.27
CA PRO A 222 9.71 -4.35 -17.34
C PRO A 222 9.33 -5.73 -16.81
N VAL A 223 8.44 -6.43 -17.52
CA VAL A 223 8.03 -7.80 -17.16
C VAL A 223 8.74 -8.78 -18.10
N PRO A 224 9.53 -9.75 -17.58
CA PRO A 224 10.22 -10.73 -18.41
C PRO A 224 9.25 -11.55 -19.28
N ALA A 225 9.60 -11.78 -20.55
CA ALA A 225 8.81 -12.59 -21.49
C ALA A 225 9.03 -14.12 -21.36
N SER A 226 9.33 -14.59 -20.15
CA SER A 226 9.62 -16.00 -19.84
C SER A 226 8.34 -16.80 -19.53
N ALA A 227 8.35 -18.12 -19.78
CA ALA A 227 7.25 -19.02 -19.42
C ALA A 227 6.87 -18.91 -17.94
N ARG A 228 7.90 -18.90 -17.09
CA ARG A 228 7.81 -18.55 -15.68
C ARG A 228 9.15 -17.98 -15.23
N ALA A 229 9.16 -16.86 -14.54
CA ALA A 229 10.34 -16.35 -13.85
C ALA A 229 9.96 -15.82 -12.48
N VAL A 230 10.77 -16.14 -11.48
CA VAL A 230 10.68 -15.57 -10.14
C VAL A 230 11.78 -14.55 -10.00
N SER A 231 11.45 -13.33 -9.59
CA SER A 231 12.43 -12.26 -9.44
C SER A 231 12.15 -11.46 -8.19
N SER A 232 13.22 -11.10 -7.48
CA SER A 232 13.14 -10.23 -6.31
C SER A 232 13.32 -8.78 -6.74
N TYR A 233 12.44 -7.91 -6.25
CA TYR A 233 12.46 -6.48 -6.53
C TYR A 233 12.53 -5.67 -5.24
N ARG A 234 13.13 -4.48 -5.31
CA ARG A 234 13.08 -3.47 -4.26
C ARG A 234 13.13 -2.07 -4.86
N TRP A 235 12.69 -1.09 -4.10
CA TRP A 235 12.97 0.32 -4.35
C TRP A 235 14.24 0.74 -3.61
N ALA A 236 15.02 1.62 -4.24
CA ALA A 236 16.22 2.20 -3.67
C ALA A 236 16.32 3.69 -4.00
N VAL A 237 16.84 4.48 -3.07
CA VAL A 237 17.25 5.87 -3.28
C VAL A 237 18.66 6.03 -2.73
N SER A 238 19.60 6.48 -3.56
CA SER A 238 21.00 6.67 -3.18
C SER A 238 21.17 7.79 -2.16
N ALA A 239 22.14 7.67 -1.26
CA ALA A 239 22.49 8.72 -0.31
C ALA A 239 22.88 10.04 -1.03
N THR A 240 22.68 11.15 -0.34
CA THR A 240 23.21 12.47 -0.72
C THR A 240 24.02 13.03 0.44
N ALA A 241 24.63 14.21 0.25
CA ALA A 241 25.22 14.95 1.37
C ALA A 241 24.17 15.22 2.47
N ALA A 242 22.97 15.62 2.06
CA ALA A 242 21.88 16.04 2.93
C ALA A 242 21.09 14.90 3.60
N ALA A 243 21.08 13.70 3.00
CA ALA A 243 20.15 12.65 3.38
C ALA A 243 20.74 11.24 3.20
N SER A 244 20.34 10.31 4.06
CA SER A 244 20.78 8.91 4.00
C SER A 244 20.28 8.20 2.74
N ALA A 245 20.89 7.08 2.37
CA ALA A 245 20.28 6.13 1.43
C ALA A 245 19.04 5.49 2.07
N ALA A 246 18.16 4.93 1.23
CA ALA A 246 17.04 4.11 1.68
C ALA A 246 16.77 2.99 0.69
N ASN A 247 16.40 1.82 1.21
CA ASN A 247 15.89 0.69 0.44
C ASN A 247 14.54 0.27 1.01
N SER A 248 13.62 -0.19 0.16
CA SER A 248 12.41 -0.87 0.62
C SER A 248 12.73 -2.30 1.06
N GLY A 249 11.73 -2.95 1.68
CA GLY A 249 11.69 -4.41 1.74
C GLY A 249 11.77 -5.05 0.35
N THR A 250 12.13 -6.34 0.32
CA THR A 250 12.21 -7.12 -0.91
C THR A 250 10.88 -7.80 -1.21
N ALA A 251 10.35 -7.64 -2.42
CA ALA A 251 9.18 -8.35 -2.90
C ALA A 251 9.59 -9.42 -3.93
N LYS A 252 9.15 -10.66 -3.74
CA LYS A 252 9.26 -11.72 -4.75
C LYS A 252 8.06 -11.63 -5.68
N ILE A 253 8.31 -11.41 -6.96
CA ILE A 253 7.30 -11.36 -8.00
C ILE A 253 7.49 -12.58 -8.89
N VAL A 254 6.42 -13.36 -9.05
CA VAL A 254 6.36 -14.42 -10.04
C VAL A 254 5.81 -13.80 -11.32
N THR A 255 6.40 -14.12 -12.45
CA THR A 255 5.91 -13.71 -13.77
C THR A 255 5.64 -14.96 -14.56
N GLU A 256 4.48 -15.05 -15.19
CA GLU A 256 4.06 -16.23 -15.94
C GLU A 256 3.58 -15.82 -17.32
N ASN A 257 3.95 -16.59 -18.34
CA ASN A 257 3.44 -16.43 -19.69
C ASN A 257 2.38 -17.49 -19.98
N PRO A 258 1.08 -17.14 -19.94
CA PRO A 258 0.03 -18.13 -20.19
C PRO A 258 0.13 -18.77 -21.57
N ARG A 259 0.68 -18.05 -22.56
CA ARG A 259 0.87 -18.59 -23.93
C ARG A 259 1.91 -19.71 -24.00
N LYS A 260 2.76 -19.85 -22.98
CA LYS A 260 3.80 -20.90 -22.88
C LYS A 260 3.42 -22.00 -21.88
N TYR A 261 2.17 -22.05 -21.41
CA TYR A 261 1.75 -23.10 -20.49
C TYR A 261 1.70 -24.47 -21.18
N THR A 262 2.25 -25.47 -20.48
CA THR A 262 2.24 -26.89 -20.86
C THR A 262 1.48 -27.72 -19.81
N GLY A 263 1.29 -29.01 -20.07
CA GLY A 263 0.63 -29.94 -19.15
C GLY A 263 -0.79 -29.49 -18.75
N TYR A 264 -1.15 -29.69 -17.48
CA TYR A 264 -2.48 -29.37 -16.95
C TYR A 264 -2.84 -27.89 -17.08
N LYS A 265 -1.90 -26.97 -16.78
CA LYS A 265 -2.10 -25.52 -16.99
C LYS A 265 -2.33 -25.19 -18.47
N GLY A 266 -1.59 -25.84 -19.37
CA GLY A 266 -1.76 -25.65 -20.81
C GLY A 266 -3.15 -26.07 -21.30
N VAL A 267 -3.67 -27.19 -20.79
CA VAL A 267 -5.05 -27.64 -21.07
C VAL A 267 -6.08 -26.61 -20.60
N LEU A 268 -5.97 -26.14 -19.35
CA LEU A 268 -6.87 -25.11 -18.81
C LEU A 268 -6.81 -23.81 -19.61
N HIS A 269 -5.60 -23.34 -19.96
CA HIS A 269 -5.43 -22.12 -20.74
C HIS A 269 -6.05 -22.24 -22.13
N ARG A 270 -5.87 -23.37 -22.82
CA ARG A 270 -6.54 -23.61 -24.12
C ARG A 270 -8.06 -23.50 -24.02
N GLN A 271 -8.67 -23.88 -22.90
CA GLN A 271 -10.11 -23.77 -22.69
C GLN A 271 -10.58 -22.31 -22.55
N ILE A 272 -9.77 -21.45 -21.91
CA ILE A 272 -10.17 -20.06 -21.60
C ILE A 272 -9.58 -19.01 -22.55
N LYS A 273 -8.54 -19.34 -23.33
CA LYS A 273 -7.70 -18.34 -24.05
C LYS A 273 -8.48 -17.44 -25.01
N ALA A 274 -9.59 -17.91 -25.57
CA ALA A 274 -10.44 -17.10 -26.45
C ALA A 274 -11.10 -15.93 -25.71
N TYR A 275 -11.29 -16.05 -24.40
CA TYR A 275 -12.01 -15.07 -23.57
C TYR A 275 -11.10 -14.38 -22.54
N CYS A 276 -10.07 -15.10 -22.09
CA CYS A 276 -9.15 -14.73 -21.03
C CYS A 276 -7.69 -15.08 -21.42
N PRO A 277 -7.16 -14.54 -22.54
CA PRO A 277 -5.87 -14.97 -23.12
C PRO A 277 -4.67 -14.72 -22.20
N ASN A 278 -4.78 -13.72 -21.33
CA ASN A 278 -3.73 -13.25 -20.45
C ASN A 278 -3.92 -13.75 -19.02
N THR A 279 -4.84 -14.68 -18.76
CA THR A 279 -5.08 -15.13 -17.39
C THR A 279 -3.98 -16.07 -16.91
N VAL A 280 -3.38 -15.72 -15.77
CA VAL A 280 -2.48 -16.61 -15.05
C VAL A 280 -3.29 -17.65 -14.29
N ILE A 281 -2.87 -18.90 -14.41
CA ILE A 281 -3.55 -20.05 -13.83
C ILE A 281 -2.65 -20.62 -12.74
N GLN A 282 -3.10 -20.56 -11.49
CA GLN A 282 -2.50 -21.26 -10.37
C GLN A 282 -3.16 -22.63 -10.22
N ILE A 283 -2.36 -23.65 -9.92
CA ILE A 283 -2.86 -24.98 -9.57
C ILE A 283 -2.68 -25.13 -8.08
N HIS A 284 -3.75 -25.44 -7.34
CA HIS A 284 -3.66 -25.76 -5.93
C HIS A 284 -4.14 -27.19 -5.67
N SER A 285 -3.62 -27.77 -4.58
CA SER A 285 -4.13 -29.03 -4.03
C SER A 285 -5.51 -28.79 -3.39
N ARG A 286 -6.34 -29.83 -3.37
CA ARG A 286 -7.77 -29.80 -3.03
C ARG A 286 -8.01 -29.59 -1.53
N THR A 287 -7.70 -28.41 -0.98
CA THR A 287 -7.83 -28.14 0.46
C THR A 287 -8.99 -27.20 0.85
N GLY A 288 -9.83 -26.76 -0.10
CA GLY A 288 -10.78 -25.65 0.15
C GLY A 288 -12.26 -25.87 -0.15
N GLY A 289 -12.71 -27.05 -0.61
CA GLY A 289 -14.12 -27.29 -0.93
C GLY A 289 -14.67 -26.52 -2.16
N TYR A 290 -13.80 -25.85 -2.92
CA TYR A 290 -14.12 -25.20 -4.19
C TYR A 290 -13.31 -25.78 -5.34
N ALA A 291 -13.86 -25.75 -6.57
CA ALA A 291 -13.17 -26.25 -7.77
C ALA A 291 -12.24 -25.20 -8.41
N GLY A 292 -12.52 -23.92 -8.14
CA GLY A 292 -11.77 -22.78 -8.63
C GLY A 292 -12.01 -21.51 -7.82
N LEU A 293 -11.14 -20.52 -8.05
CA LEU A 293 -11.20 -19.20 -7.45
C LEU A 293 -10.66 -18.15 -8.42
N ALA A 294 -11.43 -17.10 -8.68
CA ALA A 294 -10.96 -15.90 -9.35
C ALA A 294 -10.49 -14.83 -8.35
N TYR A 295 -9.29 -14.31 -8.55
CA TYR A 295 -8.75 -13.19 -7.78
C TYR A 295 -9.21 -11.88 -8.42
N ILE A 296 -10.38 -11.41 -8.00
CA ILE A 296 -11.02 -10.17 -8.49
C ILE A 296 -10.03 -8.99 -8.39
N GLY A 297 -9.98 -8.12 -9.40
CA GLY A 297 -8.97 -7.05 -9.48
C GLY A 297 -7.65 -7.44 -10.14
N THR A 298 -7.48 -8.73 -10.45
CA THR A 298 -6.28 -9.26 -11.09
C THR A 298 -6.64 -10.07 -12.33
N ASP A 299 -5.63 -10.52 -13.09
CA ASP A 299 -5.79 -11.46 -14.20
C ASP A 299 -5.44 -12.90 -13.77
N GLN A 300 -5.79 -13.29 -12.54
CA GLN A 300 -5.43 -14.60 -11.97
C GLN A 300 -6.67 -15.44 -11.63
N ILE A 301 -6.58 -16.74 -11.92
CA ILE A 301 -7.47 -17.76 -11.40
C ILE A 301 -6.65 -18.87 -10.74
N ALA A 302 -7.22 -19.54 -9.75
CA ALA A 302 -6.71 -20.79 -9.23
C ALA A 302 -7.71 -21.90 -9.52
N ILE A 303 -7.21 -23.08 -9.92
CA ILE A 303 -8.02 -24.25 -10.24
C ILE A 303 -7.45 -25.47 -9.49
N VAL A 304 -8.33 -26.29 -8.92
CA VAL A 304 -7.95 -27.54 -8.27
C VAL A 304 -7.25 -28.48 -9.26
N SER A 305 -6.19 -29.13 -8.82
CA SER A 305 -5.52 -30.20 -9.59
C SER A 305 -6.43 -31.42 -9.79
N GLY A 306 -6.31 -32.09 -10.93
CA GLY A 306 -6.97 -33.38 -11.17
C GLY A 306 -8.42 -33.31 -11.68
N LEU A 307 -8.97 -32.11 -11.93
CA LEU A 307 -10.24 -32.01 -12.64
C LEU A 307 -10.09 -32.51 -14.08
N SER A 308 -11.09 -33.23 -14.58
CA SER A 308 -11.06 -33.81 -15.93
C SER A 308 -12.29 -33.42 -16.75
N GLY A 309 -12.22 -33.69 -18.06
CA GLY A 309 -13.32 -33.55 -19.01
C GLY A 309 -14.06 -32.20 -18.95
N ASN A 310 -15.39 -32.29 -19.02
CA ASN A 310 -16.29 -31.15 -19.00
C ASN A 310 -16.27 -30.40 -17.66
N PHE A 311 -16.01 -31.08 -16.55
CA PHE A 311 -15.96 -30.43 -15.24
C PHE A 311 -14.77 -29.47 -15.13
N ARG A 312 -13.58 -29.88 -15.61
CA ARG A 312 -12.42 -28.99 -15.73
C ARG A 312 -12.73 -27.78 -16.61
N LYS A 313 -13.36 -28.01 -17.77
CA LYS A 313 -13.73 -26.94 -18.72
C LYS A 313 -14.70 -25.93 -18.09
N LEU A 314 -15.72 -26.43 -17.40
CA LEU A 314 -16.72 -25.61 -16.71
C LEU A 314 -16.05 -24.77 -15.61
N ALA A 315 -15.25 -25.37 -14.73
CA ALA A 315 -14.55 -24.65 -13.68
C ALA A 315 -13.64 -23.55 -14.24
N ALA A 316 -12.83 -23.86 -15.26
CA ALA A 316 -11.92 -22.88 -15.86
C ALA A 316 -12.67 -21.69 -16.49
N LEU A 317 -13.74 -21.97 -17.25
CA LEU A 317 -14.56 -20.93 -17.87
C LEU A 317 -15.40 -20.14 -16.86
N HIS A 318 -15.84 -20.77 -15.76
CA HIS A 318 -16.53 -20.11 -14.65
C HIS A 318 -15.62 -19.08 -13.98
N GLU A 319 -14.38 -19.44 -13.63
CA GLU A 319 -13.45 -18.48 -13.04
C GLU A 319 -13.04 -17.37 -14.03
N CYS A 320 -12.88 -17.70 -15.33
CA CYS A 320 -12.69 -16.67 -16.37
C CYS A 320 -13.89 -15.72 -16.46
N ALA A 321 -15.13 -16.21 -16.28
CA ALA A 321 -16.31 -15.36 -16.29
C ALA A 321 -16.30 -14.33 -15.15
N HIS A 322 -15.81 -14.68 -13.95
CA HIS A 322 -15.64 -13.70 -12.87
C HIS A 322 -14.66 -12.57 -13.23
N LEU A 323 -13.54 -12.89 -13.91
CA LEU A 323 -12.63 -11.85 -14.39
C LEU A 323 -13.32 -10.92 -15.40
N ARG A 324 -14.17 -11.47 -16.26
CA ARG A 324 -14.97 -10.67 -17.20
C ARG A 324 -16.00 -9.81 -16.50
N GLN A 325 -16.73 -10.33 -15.52
CA GLN A 325 -17.65 -9.53 -14.70
C GLN A 325 -16.92 -8.32 -14.10
N TYR A 326 -15.71 -8.53 -13.57
CA TYR A 326 -14.93 -7.44 -12.97
C TYR A 326 -14.49 -6.41 -14.01
N ALA A 327 -14.05 -6.87 -15.18
CA ALA A 327 -13.69 -5.99 -16.29
C ALA A 327 -14.89 -5.15 -16.76
N VAL A 328 -16.09 -5.74 -16.82
CA VAL A 328 -17.33 -5.03 -17.17
C VAL A 328 -17.67 -3.96 -16.14
N ALA A 329 -17.63 -4.29 -14.85
CA ALA A 329 -17.86 -3.31 -13.81
C ALA A 329 -16.83 -2.16 -13.89
N THR A 330 -15.55 -2.48 -13.70
CA THR A 330 -14.53 -1.44 -13.49
C THR A 330 -14.13 -0.65 -14.73
N LYS A 331 -14.16 -1.24 -15.92
CA LYS A 331 -13.70 -0.55 -17.15
C LYS A 331 -14.81 0.19 -17.89
N ARG A 332 -16.09 -0.05 -17.54
CA ARG A 332 -17.24 0.47 -18.30
C ARG A 332 -18.24 1.24 -17.43
N GLY A 333 -17.80 1.72 -16.26
CA GLY A 333 -18.49 2.73 -15.47
C GLY A 333 -19.54 2.22 -14.48
N ALA A 334 -19.75 0.90 -14.36
CA ALA A 334 -20.62 0.33 -13.33
C ALA A 334 -19.81 -0.04 -12.08
N SER A 335 -20.24 0.34 -10.88
CA SER A 335 -19.60 -0.18 -9.68
C SER A 335 -19.80 -1.71 -9.59
N TRP A 336 -18.85 -2.40 -8.98
CA TRP A 336 -18.96 -3.85 -8.73
C TRP A 336 -20.27 -4.20 -8.00
N GLU A 337 -20.68 -3.32 -7.09
CA GLU A 337 -21.91 -3.41 -6.32
C GLU A 337 -23.17 -3.24 -7.20
N GLN A 338 -23.16 -2.30 -8.15
CA GLN A 338 -24.26 -2.13 -9.11
C GLN A 338 -24.43 -3.37 -10.00
N LEU A 339 -23.32 -3.92 -10.50
CA LEU A 339 -23.36 -5.16 -11.29
C LEU A 339 -23.92 -6.32 -10.46
N LYS A 340 -23.46 -6.46 -9.21
CA LYS A 340 -23.95 -7.48 -8.27
C LYS A 340 -25.45 -7.34 -8.02
N ALA A 341 -25.93 -6.14 -7.72
CA ALA A 341 -27.36 -5.87 -7.50
C ALA A 341 -28.20 -6.19 -8.74
N ARG A 342 -27.74 -5.78 -9.93
CA ARG A 342 -28.41 -6.09 -11.19
C ARG A 342 -28.50 -7.58 -11.46
N LEU A 343 -27.41 -8.31 -11.25
CA LEU A 343 -27.40 -9.76 -11.43
C LEU A 343 -28.27 -10.46 -10.38
N ASN A 344 -28.26 -10.03 -9.12
CA ASN A 344 -29.19 -10.52 -8.12
C ASN A 344 -30.65 -10.36 -8.53
N LYS A 345 -31.02 -9.21 -9.11
CA LYS A 345 -32.37 -8.99 -9.67
C LYS A 345 -32.69 -9.96 -10.83
N ILE A 346 -31.77 -10.17 -11.76
CA ILE A 346 -31.97 -11.07 -12.91
C ILE A 346 -32.11 -12.53 -12.47
N TYR A 347 -31.37 -12.93 -11.43
CA TYR A 347 -31.32 -14.31 -10.96
C TYR A 347 -32.32 -14.60 -9.84
N GLY A 348 -32.93 -13.59 -9.22
CA GLY A 348 -33.85 -13.75 -8.09
C GLY A 348 -33.10 -14.17 -6.82
N THR A 349 -31.94 -13.57 -6.57
CA THR A 349 -31.02 -13.95 -5.49
C THR A 349 -30.53 -12.74 -4.71
N SER A 350 -29.73 -12.96 -3.66
CA SER A 350 -29.07 -11.89 -2.89
C SER A 350 -27.58 -12.20 -2.69
N GLY A 351 -26.84 -11.24 -2.12
CA GLY A 351 -25.41 -11.38 -1.84
C GLY A 351 -24.58 -11.60 -3.11
N ASN A 352 -23.71 -12.61 -3.11
CA ASN A 352 -22.85 -12.94 -4.26
C ASN A 352 -23.47 -14.00 -5.18
N LEU A 353 -24.65 -14.55 -4.87
CA LEU A 353 -25.18 -15.70 -5.59
C LEU A 353 -25.55 -15.38 -7.04
N GLY A 354 -26.04 -14.17 -7.32
CA GLY A 354 -26.33 -13.75 -8.70
C GLY A 354 -25.07 -13.65 -9.56
N MET A 355 -23.94 -13.27 -8.97
CA MET A 355 -22.64 -13.22 -9.64
C MET A 355 -22.16 -14.63 -9.99
N GLU A 356 -22.28 -15.56 -9.05
CA GLU A 356 -21.90 -16.97 -9.21
C GLU A 356 -22.79 -17.69 -10.25
N MET A 357 -24.12 -17.50 -10.19
CA MET A 357 -25.03 -18.04 -11.20
C MET A 357 -24.78 -17.44 -12.58
N ASN A 358 -24.48 -16.14 -12.65
CA ASN A 358 -24.12 -15.49 -13.91
C ASN A 358 -22.78 -15.99 -14.46
N ALA A 359 -21.79 -16.27 -13.60
CA ALA A 359 -20.53 -16.86 -14.04
C ALA A 359 -20.75 -18.25 -14.65
N THR A 360 -21.63 -19.07 -14.07
CA THR A 360 -22.03 -20.36 -14.65
C THR A 360 -22.72 -20.19 -16.02
N CYS A 361 -23.66 -19.25 -16.17
CA CYS A 361 -24.30 -18.99 -17.46
C CYS A 361 -23.38 -18.37 -18.51
N THR A 362 -22.43 -17.54 -18.08
CA THR A 362 -21.39 -16.99 -18.94
C THR A 362 -20.46 -18.10 -19.42
N ALA A 363 -20.06 -19.03 -18.55
CA ALA A 363 -19.29 -20.21 -18.92
C ALA A 363 -20.05 -21.09 -19.94
N LYS A 364 -21.37 -21.29 -19.76
CA LYS A 364 -22.21 -21.93 -20.77
C LYS A 364 -22.17 -21.20 -22.10
N ALA A 365 -22.35 -19.88 -22.10
CA ALA A 365 -22.26 -19.07 -23.32
C ALA A 365 -20.87 -19.13 -23.99
N MET A 366 -19.82 -19.43 -23.22
CA MET A 366 -18.46 -19.67 -23.71
C MET A 366 -18.22 -21.10 -24.23
N GLY A 367 -19.23 -21.98 -24.14
CA GLY A 367 -19.19 -23.35 -24.65
C GLY A 367 -18.89 -24.42 -23.59
N ALA A 368 -19.08 -24.12 -22.29
CA ALA A 368 -19.09 -25.15 -21.25
C ALA A 368 -20.42 -25.91 -21.24
N SER A 369 -20.36 -27.23 -21.05
CA SER A 369 -21.55 -28.03 -20.72
C SER A 369 -21.87 -27.85 -19.24
N LEU A 370 -23.15 -27.56 -18.94
CA LEU A 370 -23.59 -27.49 -17.55
C LEU A 370 -23.71 -28.90 -16.98
N ILE A 371 -23.18 -29.09 -15.77
CA ILE A 371 -23.18 -30.37 -15.07
C ILE A 371 -24.00 -30.18 -13.80
N LYS A 372 -24.98 -31.07 -13.55
CA LYS A 372 -25.82 -31.03 -12.35
C LYS A 372 -24.94 -31.14 -11.10
N GLY A 373 -25.09 -30.21 -10.16
CA GLY A 373 -24.32 -30.17 -8.90
C GLY A 373 -22.92 -29.56 -8.99
N ALA A 374 -22.46 -29.16 -10.18
CA ALA A 374 -21.12 -28.63 -10.42
C ALA A 374 -21.08 -27.12 -10.74
N GLY A 375 -22.24 -26.48 -10.81
CA GLY A 375 -22.40 -25.04 -11.02
C GLY A 375 -23.50 -24.48 -10.11
N TYR A 376 -23.66 -23.16 -10.10
CA TYR A 376 -24.66 -22.50 -9.24
C TYR A 376 -26.06 -22.48 -9.83
N THR A 377 -26.18 -22.75 -11.13
CA THR A 377 -27.47 -22.86 -11.81
C THR A 377 -27.34 -23.75 -13.04
N THR A 378 -28.40 -24.50 -13.33
CA THR A 378 -28.57 -25.20 -14.61
C THR A 378 -29.48 -24.41 -15.57
N ASN A 379 -30.18 -23.40 -15.08
CA ASN A 379 -31.11 -22.58 -15.84
C ASN A 379 -30.45 -21.28 -16.34
N CYS A 380 -30.06 -21.30 -17.61
CA CYS A 380 -29.48 -20.17 -18.32
C CYS A 380 -30.32 -19.75 -19.54
N SER A 381 -31.64 -19.90 -19.47
CA SER A 381 -32.55 -19.39 -20.50
C SER A 381 -32.95 -17.93 -20.23
N GLY A 382 -33.66 -17.31 -21.19
CA GLY A 382 -34.25 -15.98 -21.03
C GLY A 382 -33.25 -14.89 -20.58
N ALA A 383 -33.66 -14.09 -19.59
CA ALA A 383 -32.85 -12.99 -19.05
C ALA A 383 -31.50 -13.45 -18.48
N ARG A 384 -31.45 -14.63 -17.84
CA ARG A 384 -30.21 -15.21 -17.29
C ARG A 384 -29.20 -15.55 -18.39
N GLY A 385 -29.67 -16.18 -19.48
CA GLY A 385 -28.85 -16.47 -20.65
C GLY A 385 -28.32 -15.20 -21.33
N ARG A 386 -29.20 -14.21 -21.54
CA ARG A 386 -28.83 -12.91 -22.12
C ARG A 386 -27.79 -12.19 -21.27
N ALA A 387 -27.92 -12.21 -19.94
CA ALA A 387 -26.93 -11.62 -19.04
C ALA A 387 -25.57 -12.32 -19.15
N GLY A 388 -25.53 -13.65 -19.24
CA GLY A 388 -24.28 -14.39 -19.46
C GLY A 388 -23.64 -14.06 -20.81
N ALA A 389 -24.44 -13.96 -21.87
CA ALA A 389 -23.97 -13.56 -23.20
C ALA A 389 -23.44 -12.11 -23.23
N ALA A 390 -24.07 -11.19 -22.48
CA ALA A 390 -23.61 -9.81 -22.34
C ALA A 390 -22.21 -9.76 -21.71
N ILE A 391 -21.99 -10.44 -20.57
CA ILE A 391 -20.66 -10.52 -19.92
C ILE A 391 -19.63 -11.21 -20.82
N LYS A 392 -20.00 -12.29 -21.53
CA LYS A 392 -19.14 -12.91 -22.56
C LYS A 392 -18.74 -11.89 -23.63
N ALA A 393 -19.64 -11.01 -24.06
CA ALA A 393 -19.35 -9.93 -25.00
C ALA A 393 -18.67 -8.70 -24.34
N GLY A 394 -18.43 -8.74 -23.03
CA GLY A 394 -17.86 -7.64 -22.25
C GLY A 394 -18.84 -6.50 -21.93
N ARG A 395 -20.12 -6.66 -22.19
CA ARG A 395 -21.15 -5.64 -21.94
C ARG A 395 -21.78 -5.82 -20.56
N THR A 396 -22.22 -4.72 -19.97
CA THR A 396 -23.10 -4.76 -18.80
C THR A 396 -24.40 -5.44 -19.23
N PRO A 397 -24.88 -6.48 -18.50
CA PRO A 397 -26.20 -7.09 -18.70
C PRO A 397 -27.32 -6.07 -18.57
#